data_AF-A0ABD3Y318-F1
#
_entry.id   AF-A0ABD3Y318-F1
#
_cell.length_a   1.000
_cell.length_b   1.000
_cell.length_c   1.000
_cell.angle_alpha   90.00
_cell.angle_beta   90.00
_cell.angle_gamma   90.00
#
_symmetry.space_group_name_H-M   'P 1'
#
loop_
_entity.id
_entity.type
_entity.pdbx_description
1 polymer ?
#
loop_
_entity_poly.entity_id
_entity_poly.type
_entity_poly.pdbx_seq_one_letter_code
_entity_poly.pdbx_strand_id
1 'polypeptide(L)'
;MSLCREPSDLFHGPNEKEGKTKVTSTNDCKAIADTFKNLKDVSKALRDAGVKHCGLIFGIDYTISNRMMGQKTFGGRSLHDISGPQMNPYQQVICILGETLEALDEDRKIPAFGFGDVKTKDRDIFPLKEGVSEVYLYIYIYIYIYIYIYIYIYIYIYIYIYIYIYIYIYIYIYIYIYIYIYIYIYIYIYMDGWMDG
;
A
#
# COMPACT_ATOMS: atom_id res chain seq x y z
N MET A 1 60.71 7.96 13.33
CA MET A 1 60.17 7.42 14.60
C MET A 1 58.66 7.63 14.53
N SER A 2 57.89 6.63 14.09
CA SER A 2 57.31 5.56 14.93
C SER A 2 56.29 6.12 15.91
N LEU A 3 55.09 5.60 16.12
CA LEU A 3 54.33 4.43 15.67
C LEU A 3 52.98 4.54 16.42
N CYS A 4 52.05 3.62 16.13
CA CYS A 4 50.89 3.20 16.96
C CYS A 4 49.55 3.89 16.66
N ARG A 5 48.43 3.18 16.52
CA ARG A 5 48.13 1.75 16.78
C ARG A 5 46.80 1.40 16.10
N GLU A 6 46.72 0.22 15.50
CA GLU A 6 45.45 -0.51 15.43
C GLU A 6 45.17 -1.18 16.78
N PRO A 7 43.91 -1.34 17.17
CA PRO A 7 43.50 -2.36 18.12
C PRO A 7 42.79 -3.50 17.39
N SER A 8 43.50 -4.60 17.19
CA SER A 8 42.91 -5.92 17.29
C SER A 8 42.48 -6.18 18.75
N ASP A 9 41.48 -7.03 18.94
CA ASP A 9 41.09 -7.72 20.19
C ASP A 9 39.73 -7.32 20.79
N LEU A 10 38.65 -7.82 20.16
CA LEU A 10 37.48 -8.30 20.89
C LEU A 10 36.76 -9.29 19.98
N PHE A 11 37.07 -10.58 20.15
CA PHE A 11 36.19 -11.76 20.01
C PHE A 11 37.08 -13.01 20.01
N HIS A 12 37.36 -13.56 21.21
CA HIS A 12 37.85 -14.93 21.35
C HIS A 12 36.66 -15.90 21.23
N GLY A 13 36.63 -16.66 20.13
CA GLY A 13 35.83 -17.87 19.96
C GLY A 13 36.75 -19.08 19.72
N PRO A 14 36.32 -20.32 20.01
CA PRO A 14 37.21 -21.45 20.24
C PRO A 14 37.83 -22.00 18.95
N ASN A 15 39.07 -22.49 19.10
CA ASN A 15 39.84 -23.25 18.11
C ASN A 15 39.05 -24.46 17.59
N GLU A 16 38.76 -24.50 16.29
CA GLU A 16 38.44 -25.74 15.57
C GLU A 16 39.31 -25.90 14.31
N LYS A 17 39.60 -27.16 14.02
CA LYS A 17 40.77 -27.70 13.33
C LYS A 17 40.77 -27.43 11.83
N GLU A 18 41.99 -27.40 11.29
CA GLU A 18 42.34 -27.32 9.87
C GLU A 18 41.53 -28.29 8.99
N GLY A 19 40.79 -27.72 8.03
CA GLY A 19 40.38 -28.38 6.80
C GLY A 19 40.88 -27.55 5.62
N LYS A 20 41.95 -28.00 4.95
CA LYS A 20 42.49 -27.37 3.75
C LYS A 20 41.52 -27.54 2.58
N THR A 21 40.67 -26.54 2.34
CA THR A 21 40.00 -26.36 1.04
C THR A 21 40.70 -25.22 0.32
N LYS A 22 41.49 -25.54 -0.71
CA LYS A 22 42.00 -24.57 -1.68
C LYS A 22 40.81 -23.85 -2.32
N VAL A 23 40.50 -22.65 -1.87
CA VAL A 23 39.67 -21.72 -2.63
C VAL A 23 40.57 -21.16 -3.72
N THR A 24 40.46 -21.73 -4.92
CA THR A 24 41.02 -21.16 -6.14
C THR A 24 40.42 -19.78 -6.34
N SER A 25 41.23 -18.75 -6.13
CA SER A 25 40.92 -17.37 -6.48
C SER A 25 40.91 -17.22 -8.01
N THR A 26 39.76 -17.36 -8.63
CA THR A 26 39.53 -16.86 -9.99
C THR A 26 38.18 -16.16 -10.04
N ASN A 27 38.05 -15.07 -9.28
CA ASN A 27 37.07 -14.04 -9.63
C ASN A 27 37.79 -13.07 -10.56
N ASP A 28 37.94 -13.49 -11.82
CA ASP A 28 38.14 -12.58 -12.94
C ASP A 28 36.88 -11.70 -13.01
N CYS A 29 36.86 -10.61 -12.23
CA CYS A 29 35.97 -9.50 -12.53
C CYS A 29 36.46 -8.86 -13.84
N LYS A 30 36.09 -9.44 -14.98
CA LYS A 30 36.27 -8.80 -16.27
C LYS A 30 35.39 -7.56 -16.28
N ALA A 31 36.01 -6.39 -16.24
CA ALA A 31 35.33 -5.14 -16.54
C ALA A 31 34.60 -5.30 -17.87
N ILE A 32 33.30 -5.01 -17.90
CA ILE A 32 32.57 -4.92 -19.15
C ILE A 32 33.20 -3.76 -19.91
N ALA A 33 33.75 -4.04 -21.10
CA ALA A 33 34.39 -3.02 -21.90
C ALA A 33 33.38 -1.91 -22.21
N ASP A 34 33.75 -0.64 -21.97
CA ASP A 34 32.96 0.55 -22.30
C ASP A 34 32.78 0.66 -23.83
N THR A 35 31.81 -0.09 -24.34
CA THR A 35 31.56 -0.28 -25.77
C THR A 35 30.19 0.28 -26.19
N PHE A 36 29.42 0.80 -25.25
CA PHE A 36 28.07 1.33 -25.49
C PHE A 36 28.13 2.83 -25.82
N LYS A 37 27.41 3.25 -26.86
CA LYS A 37 27.41 4.65 -27.31
C LYS A 37 26.24 5.46 -26.75
N ASN A 38 25.16 4.78 -26.36
CA ASN A 38 23.94 5.40 -25.86
C ASN A 38 23.18 4.45 -24.91
N LEU A 39 22.23 4.99 -24.15
CA LEU A 39 21.44 4.25 -23.16
C LEU A 39 20.60 3.12 -23.77
N LYS A 40 20.19 3.25 -25.04
CA LYS A 40 19.44 2.20 -25.74
C LYS A 40 20.31 0.99 -26.02
N ASP A 41 21.59 1.19 -26.35
CA ASP A 41 22.55 0.10 -26.57
C ASP A 41 22.74 -0.71 -25.28
N VAL A 42 22.85 -0.03 -24.14
CA VAL A 42 22.95 -0.67 -22.81
C VAL A 42 21.68 -1.46 -22.49
N SER A 43 20.51 -0.84 -22.67
CA SER A 43 19.21 -1.49 -22.45
C SER A 43 19.03 -2.75 -23.30
N LYS A 44 19.46 -2.69 -24.56
CA LYS A 44 19.43 -3.83 -25.48
C LYS A 44 20.41 -4.93 -25.06
N ALA A 45 21.63 -4.57 -24.68
CA ALA A 45 22.62 -5.53 -24.21
C ALA A 45 22.17 -6.28 -22.95
N LEU A 46 21.47 -5.61 -22.04
CA LEU A 46 20.87 -6.24 -20.86
C LEU A 46 19.80 -7.27 -21.26
N ARG A 47 18.95 -6.96 -22.24
CA ARG A 47 17.96 -7.92 -22.78
C ARG A 47 18.63 -9.11 -23.46
N ASP A 48 19.62 -8.85 -24.31
CA ASP A 48 20.36 -9.88 -25.05
C ASP A 48 21.16 -10.80 -24.10
N ALA A 49 21.60 -10.27 -22.95
CA ALA A 49 22.21 -11.05 -21.85
C ALA A 49 21.19 -11.88 -21.05
N GLY A 50 19.89 -11.81 -21.37
CA GLY A 50 18.83 -12.60 -20.75
C GLY A 50 18.22 -11.99 -19.49
N VAL A 51 18.46 -10.69 -19.21
CA VAL A 51 17.77 -9.98 -18.13
C VAL A 51 16.32 -9.76 -18.54
N LYS A 52 15.41 -10.58 -18.01
CA LYS A 52 13.97 -10.49 -18.29
C LYS A 52 13.24 -9.52 -17.37
N HIS A 53 13.68 -9.45 -16.10
CA HIS A 53 13.08 -8.62 -15.06
C HIS A 53 14.18 -8.03 -14.18
N CYS A 54 14.05 -6.76 -13.80
CA CYS A 54 14.96 -6.09 -12.87
C CYS A 54 14.16 -5.56 -11.68
N GLY A 55 14.40 -6.10 -10.49
CA GLY A 55 13.87 -5.52 -9.24
C GLY A 55 14.75 -4.34 -8.82
N LEU A 56 14.31 -3.12 -9.11
CA LEU A 56 15.03 -1.90 -8.75
C LEU A 56 14.51 -1.33 -7.43
N ILE A 57 15.41 -0.86 -6.58
CA ILE A 57 15.09 -0.11 -5.36
C ILE A 57 16.00 1.11 -5.29
N PHE A 58 15.44 2.29 -5.01
CA PHE A 58 16.23 3.50 -4.73
C PHE A 58 16.47 3.67 -3.23
N GLY A 59 17.74 3.78 -2.83
CA GLY A 59 18.14 4.27 -1.52
C GLY A 59 18.83 5.62 -1.67
N ILE A 60 18.22 6.69 -1.14
CA ILE A 60 18.72 8.06 -1.26
C ILE A 60 19.36 8.49 0.07
N ASP A 61 20.65 8.83 0.00
CA ASP A 61 21.43 9.32 1.13
C ASP A 61 21.12 10.79 1.42
N TYR A 62 20.49 11.09 2.55
CA TYR A 62 20.18 12.43 3.07
C TYR A 62 21.18 12.93 4.13
N THR A 63 22.36 12.32 4.25
CA THR A 63 23.39 12.75 5.19
C THR A 63 23.93 14.15 4.88
N ILE A 64 24.44 14.82 5.92
CA ILE A 64 25.04 16.16 5.86
C ILE A 64 26.23 16.22 4.88
N SER A 65 26.92 15.10 4.64
CA SER A 65 28.09 15.00 3.75
C SER A 65 27.80 15.50 2.33
N ASN A 66 26.57 15.31 1.85
CA ASN A 66 26.09 15.77 0.55
C ASN A 66 26.20 17.29 0.36
N ARG A 67 26.12 18.07 1.46
CA ARG A 67 26.33 19.52 1.39
C ARG A 67 27.80 19.86 1.13
N MET A 68 28.72 19.17 1.81
CA MET A 68 30.16 19.41 1.67
C MET A 68 30.70 18.91 0.33
N MET A 69 30.20 17.78 -0.16
CA MET A 69 30.63 17.25 -1.46
C MET A 69 30.17 18.16 -2.61
N GLY A 70 28.91 18.59 -2.60
CA GLY A 70 28.40 19.49 -3.63
C GLY A 70 29.07 20.87 -3.64
N GLN A 71 29.62 21.33 -2.51
CA GLN A 71 30.45 22.54 -2.51
C GLN A 71 31.68 22.42 -3.43
N LYS A 72 32.25 21.22 -3.54
CA LYS A 72 33.41 20.95 -4.40
C LYS A 72 33.02 20.61 -5.84
N THR A 73 31.91 19.90 -6.04
CA THR A 73 31.58 19.27 -7.34
C THR A 73 30.32 19.81 -8.02
N PHE A 74 29.50 20.59 -7.32
CA PHE A 74 28.20 21.09 -7.80
C PHE A 74 28.04 22.60 -7.59
N GLY A 75 29.10 23.36 -7.91
CA GLY A 75 29.05 24.82 -7.96
C GLY A 75 28.74 25.48 -6.61
N GLY A 76 29.24 24.91 -5.50
CA GLY A 76 28.98 25.46 -4.17
C GLY A 76 27.66 25.00 -3.52
N ARG A 77 26.82 24.24 -4.24
CA ARG A 77 25.46 23.89 -3.82
C ARG A 77 25.40 22.50 -3.22
N SER A 78 24.34 22.18 -2.47
CA SER A 78 24.12 20.82 -1.97
C SER A 78 23.87 19.86 -3.14
N LEU A 79 24.31 18.59 -3.02
CA LEU A 79 23.94 17.56 -4.01
C LEU A 79 22.43 17.28 -4.05
N HIS A 80 21.67 17.72 -3.04
CA HIS A 80 20.20 17.68 -3.01
C HIS A 80 19.53 19.02 -3.38
N ASP A 81 20.29 20.00 -3.86
CA ASP A 81 19.72 21.30 -4.23
C ASP A 81 18.76 21.17 -5.42
N ILE A 82 17.58 21.78 -5.30
CA ILE A 82 16.51 21.79 -6.32
C ILE A 82 16.14 23.21 -6.75
N SER A 83 16.84 24.22 -6.24
CA SER A 83 16.50 25.64 -6.48
C SER A 83 16.92 26.14 -7.87
N GLY A 84 17.90 25.49 -8.50
CA GLY A 84 18.42 25.88 -9.81
C GLY A 84 17.77 25.13 -10.99
N PRO A 85 17.94 25.64 -12.22
CA PRO A 85 17.42 24.99 -13.44
C PRO A 85 18.18 23.71 -13.81
N GLN A 86 19.37 23.50 -13.25
CA GLN A 86 20.19 22.31 -13.51
C GLN A 86 19.82 21.19 -12.52
N MET A 87 19.51 20.01 -13.05
CA MET A 87 19.31 18.80 -12.24
C MET A 87 20.52 18.52 -11.36
N ASN A 88 20.27 18.21 -10.10
CA ASN A 88 21.32 17.75 -9.21
C ASN A 88 21.76 16.31 -9.54
N PRO A 89 22.93 15.86 -9.05
CA PRO A 89 23.44 14.54 -9.40
C PRO A 89 22.51 13.38 -9.06
N TYR A 90 21.76 13.46 -7.95
CA TYR A 90 20.75 12.43 -7.62
C TYR A 90 19.64 12.39 -8.67
N GLN A 91 19.10 13.55 -9.07
CA GLN A 91 18.09 13.65 -10.13
C GLN A 91 18.61 13.08 -11.46
N GLN A 92 19.86 13.41 -11.83
CA GLN A 92 20.47 12.88 -13.05
C GLN A 92 20.55 11.35 -13.03
N VAL A 93 21.04 10.77 -11.94
CA VAL A 93 21.13 9.31 -11.78
C VAL A 93 19.75 8.66 -11.85
N ILE A 94 18.77 9.21 -11.13
CA ILE A 94 17.39 8.69 -11.13
C ILE A 94 16.78 8.75 -12.53
N CYS A 95 16.97 9.85 -13.28
CA CYS A 95 16.49 9.96 -14.67
C CYS A 95 17.16 8.94 -15.59
N ILE A 96 18.49 8.82 -15.55
CA ILE A 96 19.24 7.90 -16.41
C ILE A 96 18.86 6.45 -16.13
N LEU A 97 18.79 6.06 -14.85
CA LEU A 97 18.39 4.71 -14.45
C LEU A 97 16.92 4.45 -14.81
N GLY A 98 16.04 5.43 -14.61
CA GLY A 98 14.64 5.36 -15.03
C GLY A 98 14.52 5.08 -16.53
N GLU A 99 15.19 5.85 -17.38
CA GLU A 99 15.15 5.66 -18.84
C GLU A 99 15.75 4.33 -19.30
N THR A 100 16.81 3.85 -18.62
CA THR A 100 17.48 2.60 -18.99
C THR A 100 16.68 1.38 -18.56
N LEU A 101 16.05 1.45 -17.39
CA LEU A 101 15.43 0.30 -16.73
C LEU A 101 13.92 0.26 -16.91
N GLU A 102 13.26 1.32 -17.39
CA GLU A 102 11.82 1.35 -17.71
C GLU A 102 11.40 0.17 -18.59
N ALA A 103 12.26 -0.22 -19.52
CA ALA A 103 11.97 -1.30 -20.45
C ALA A 103 12.00 -2.70 -19.79
N LEU A 104 12.62 -2.81 -18.61
CA LEU A 104 12.82 -4.05 -17.84
C LEU A 104 11.95 -4.11 -16.57
N ASP A 105 11.19 -3.04 -16.31
CA ASP A 105 10.30 -2.89 -15.16
C ASP A 105 8.86 -3.19 -15.58
N GLU A 106 8.28 -4.27 -15.05
CA GLU A 106 6.93 -4.72 -15.41
C GLU A 106 5.83 -4.00 -14.63
N ASP A 107 6.10 -3.59 -13.40
CA ASP A 107 5.09 -3.02 -12.49
C ASP A 107 5.15 -1.49 -12.43
N ARG A 108 6.20 -0.88 -12.99
CA ARG A 108 6.46 0.57 -12.99
C ARG A 108 6.45 1.16 -11.56
N LYS A 109 6.63 0.32 -10.55
CA LYS A 109 6.57 0.68 -9.12
C LYS A 109 7.94 0.41 -8.51
N ILE A 110 8.84 1.39 -8.62
CA ILE A 110 10.15 1.33 -7.98
C ILE A 110 10.03 1.79 -6.52
N PRO A 111 10.27 0.92 -5.52
CA PRO A 111 10.33 1.35 -4.13
C PRO A 111 11.50 2.31 -3.94
N ALA A 112 11.26 3.41 -3.24
CA ALA A 112 12.27 4.42 -2.98
C ALA A 112 12.26 4.80 -1.49
N PHE A 113 13.44 4.78 -0.88
CA PHE A 113 13.66 5.06 0.52
C PHE A 113 14.74 6.13 0.70
N GLY A 114 14.59 6.98 1.70
CA GLY A 114 15.64 7.88 2.18
C GLY A 114 16.26 7.37 3.49
N PHE A 115 17.51 7.73 3.75
CA PHE A 115 18.21 7.43 5.00
C PHE A 115 19.21 8.53 5.34
N GLY A 116 19.71 8.58 6.58
CA GLY A 116 20.76 9.52 6.96
C GLY A 116 20.27 10.94 7.27
N ASP A 117 18.96 11.17 7.29
CA ASP A 117 18.39 12.44 7.73
C ASP A 117 18.45 12.58 9.26
N VAL A 118 18.03 13.74 9.79
CA VAL A 118 18.06 14.02 11.23
C VAL A 118 17.23 13.01 12.03
N LYS A 119 16.15 12.46 11.44
CA LYS A 119 15.28 11.48 12.09
C LYS A 119 15.86 10.07 12.04
N THR A 120 16.25 9.58 10.86
CA THR A 120 16.67 8.19 10.66
C THR A 120 18.12 7.90 11.06
N LYS A 121 19.00 8.91 10.98
CA LYS A 121 20.43 8.79 11.31
C LYS A 121 21.06 7.56 10.63
N ASP A 122 21.78 6.73 11.37
CA ASP A 122 22.47 5.52 10.93
C ASP A 122 21.69 4.22 11.19
N ARG A 123 20.41 4.32 11.60
CA ARG A 123 19.66 3.18 12.15
C ARG A 123 18.42 2.78 11.37
N ASP A 124 17.87 3.68 10.57
CA ASP A 124 16.57 3.48 9.95
C ASP A 124 16.50 4.05 8.53
N ILE A 125 15.40 3.76 7.84
CA ILE A 125 15.05 4.28 6.52
C ILE A 125 13.62 4.84 6.56
N PHE A 126 13.30 5.76 5.65
CA PHE A 126 11.93 6.26 5.47
C PHE A 126 11.48 6.13 4.02
N PRO A 127 10.22 5.74 3.75
CA PRO A 127 9.71 5.70 2.39
C PRO A 127 9.57 7.12 1.82
N LEU A 128 10.00 7.32 0.56
CA LEU A 128 9.87 8.61 -0.15
C LEU A 128 8.43 8.90 -0.58
N LYS A 129 7.63 7.85 -0.80
CA LYS A 129 6.21 7.95 -1.08
C LYS A 129 5.46 7.20 0.00
N GLU A 130 4.67 7.91 0.81
CA GLU A 130 3.70 7.30 1.69
C GLU A 130 2.62 6.63 0.83
N GLY A 131 2.68 5.31 0.72
CA GLY A 131 1.55 4.55 0.21
C GLY A 131 0.49 4.51 1.30
N VAL A 132 -0.69 5.08 1.04
CA VAL A 132 -1.89 4.55 1.71
C VAL A 132 -1.91 3.06 1.38
N SER A 133 -1.81 2.22 2.41
CA SER A 133 -1.74 0.78 2.19
C SER A 133 -2.98 0.35 1.42
N GLU A 134 -2.81 -0.37 0.31
CA GLU A 134 -3.93 -0.87 -0.49
C GLU A 134 -4.90 -1.69 0.39
N VAL A 135 -4.35 -2.32 1.44
CA VAL A 135 -5.07 -3.02 2.52
C VAL A 135 -6.01 -2.08 3.30
N TYR A 136 -5.60 -0.86 3.64
CA TYR A 136 -6.44 0.09 4.37
C TYR A 136 -7.66 0.50 3.54
N LEU A 137 -7.45 0.81 2.25
CA LEU A 137 -8.55 1.16 1.35
C LEU A 137 -9.53 -0.02 1.18
N TYR A 138 -9.00 -1.24 1.03
CA TYR A 138 -9.81 -2.44 0.95
C TYR A 138 -10.66 -2.65 2.21
N ILE A 139 -10.06 -2.57 3.40
CA ILE A 139 -10.77 -2.71 4.68
C ILE A 139 -11.84 -1.62 4.82
N TYR A 140 -11.51 -0.38 4.47
CA TYR A 140 -12.46 0.75 4.53
C TYR A 140 -13.68 0.51 3.64
N ILE A 141 -13.47 0.14 2.37
CA ILE A 141 -14.55 -0.17 1.42
C ILE A 141 -15.40 -1.34 1.90
N TYR A 142 -14.75 -2.40 2.41
CA TYR A 142 -15.44 -3.58 2.93
C TYR A 142 -16.38 -3.23 4.10
N ILE A 143 -15.87 -2.49 5.10
CA ILE A 143 -16.66 -2.05 6.25
C ILE A 143 -17.83 -1.17 5.80
N TYR A 144 -17.59 -0.24 4.88
CA TYR A 144 -18.62 0.65 4.36
C TYR A 144 -19.77 -0.13 3.71
N ILE A 145 -19.46 -1.07 2.82
CA ILE A 145 -20.47 -1.92 2.15
C ILE A 145 -21.23 -2.76 3.17
N TYR A 146 -20.52 -3.36 4.14
CA TYR A 146 -21.14 -4.20 5.16
C TYR A 146 -22.16 -3.41 6.00
N ILE A 147 -21.79 -2.22 6.48
CA ILE A 147 -22.69 -1.35 7.24
C ILE A 147 -23.90 -0.93 6.40
N TYR A 148 -23.68 -0.55 5.15
CA TYR A 148 -24.75 -0.14 4.24
C TYR A 148 -25.79 -1.27 4.05
N ILE A 149 -25.32 -2.48 3.73
CA ILE A 149 -26.19 -3.64 3.53
C ILE A 149 -26.95 -3.97 4.82
N TYR A 150 -26.27 -3.97 5.96
CA TYR A 150 -26.88 -4.25 7.26
C TYR A 150 -28.02 -3.28 7.58
N ILE A 151 -27.78 -1.97 7.44
CA ILE A 151 -28.79 -0.93 7.69
C ILE A 151 -29.96 -1.09 6.72
N TYR A 152 -29.68 -1.31 5.43
CA TYR A 152 -30.71 -1.49 4.42
C TYR A 152 -31.64 -2.67 4.74
N ILE A 153 -31.07 -3.84 5.04
CA ILE A 153 -31.83 -5.04 5.40
C ILE A 153 -32.64 -4.80 6.67
N TYR A 154 -32.04 -4.20 7.69
CA TYR A 154 -32.71 -3.92 8.96
C TYR A 154 -33.95 -3.03 8.76
N ILE A 155 -33.79 -1.91 8.03
CA ILE A 155 -34.90 -0.99 7.75
C ILE A 155 -35.98 -1.69 6.92
N TYR A 156 -35.59 -2.44 5.89
CA TYR A 156 -36.52 -3.16 5.03
C TYR A 156 -37.38 -4.15 5.83
N ILE A 157 -36.75 -4.99 6.66
CA ILE A 157 -37.47 -5.96 7.51
C ILE A 157 -38.39 -5.24 8.50
N TYR A 158 -37.90 -4.17 9.13
CA TYR A 158 -38.69 -3.41 10.10
C TYR A 158 -39.96 -2.84 9.47
N ILE A 159 -39.83 -2.17 8.32
CA ILE A 159 -40.97 -1.59 7.59
C ILE A 159 -41.94 -2.70 7.14
N TYR A 160 -41.41 -3.81 6.61
CA TYR A 160 -42.23 -4.93 6.15
C TYR A 160 -43.09 -5.51 7.28
N ILE A 161 -42.46 -5.80 8.43
CA ILE A 161 -43.16 -6.34 9.61
C ILE A 161 -44.20 -5.33 10.12
N TYR A 162 -43.83 -4.05 10.21
CA TYR A 162 -44.73 -3.00 10.68
C TYR A 162 -45.99 -2.91 9.82
N ILE A 163 -45.84 -2.84 8.49
CA ILE A 163 -46.97 -2.78 7.55
C ILE A 163 -47.83 -4.04 7.66
N TYR A 164 -47.20 -5.22 7.71
CA TYR A 164 -47.91 -6.48 7.80
C TYR A 164 -48.79 -6.57 9.05
N ILE A 165 -48.23 -6.24 10.22
CA ILE A 165 -48.98 -6.24 11.50
C ILE A 165 -50.11 -5.22 11.45
N TYR A 166 -49.85 -4.01 10.94
CA TYR A 166 -50.85 -2.95 10.85
C TYR A 166 -52.05 -3.38 10.00
N ILE A 167 -51.81 -3.91 8.80
CA ILE A 167 -52.87 -4.39 7.90
C ILE A 167 -53.65 -5.54 8.55
N TYR A 168 -52.95 -6.49 9.16
CA TYR A 168 -53.58 -7.63 9.81
C TYR A 168 -54.55 -7.20 10.93
N ILE A 169 -54.09 -6.32 11.83
CA ILE A 169 -54.92 -5.80 12.93
C ILE A 169 -56.11 -5.01 12.37
N TYR A 170 -55.90 -4.17 11.37
CA TYR A 170 -56.95 -3.36 10.76
C TYR A 170 -58.07 -4.23 10.17
N ILE A 171 -57.70 -5.24 9.35
CA ILE A 171 -58.67 -6.18 8.75
C ILE A 171 -59.41 -6.95 9.85
N TYR A 172 -58.70 -7.44 10.86
CA TYR A 172 -59.30 -8.20 11.96
C TYR A 172 -60.37 -7.38 12.72
N ILE A 173 -60.03 -6.14 13.12
CA ILE A 173 -60.95 -5.25 13.81
C ILE A 173 -62.16 -4.91 12.93
N TYR A 174 -61.92 -4.63 11.65
CA TYR A 174 -62.99 -4.30 10.70
C TYR A 174 -64.00 -5.44 10.55
N ILE A 175 -63.52 -6.67 10.32
CA ILE A 175 -64.37 -7.87 10.20
C ILE A 175 -65.13 -8.11 11.51
N TYR A 176 -64.46 -7.99 12.66
CA TYR A 176 -65.08 -8.19 13.97
C TYR A 176 -66.24 -7.23 14.22
N ILE A 177 -66.02 -5.92 14.00
CA ILE A 177 -67.07 -4.90 14.16
C ILE A 177 -68.22 -5.14 13.18
N TYR A 178 -67.91 -5.46 11.91
CA TYR A 178 -68.93 -5.72 10.90
C TYR A 178 -69.85 -6.89 11.29
N ILE A 179 -69.27 -8.02 11.68
CA ILE A 179 -70.03 -9.21 12.13
C ILE A 179 -70.86 -8.87 13.37
N TYR A 180 -70.28 -8.17 14.34
CA TYR A 180 -70.96 -7.79 15.58
C TYR A 180 -72.21 -6.92 15.31
N ILE A 181 -72.05 -5.87 14.50
CA ILE A 181 -73.16 -4.99 14.12
C ILE A 181 -74.24 -5.77 13.34
N TYR A 182 -73.83 -6.63 12.40
CA TYR A 182 -74.76 -7.42 11.60
C TYR A 182 -75.61 -8.35 12.47
N ILE A 183 -74.99 -9.09 13.40
CA ILE A 183 -75.69 -9.98 14.34
C ILE A 183 -76.63 -9.17 15.24
N TYR A 184 -76.16 -8.02 15.75
CA TYR A 184 -76.97 -7.15 16.62
C TYR A 184 -78.24 -6.66 15.91
N ILE A 185 -78.11 -6.14 14.68
CA ILE A 185 -79.24 -5.68 13.87
C ILE A 185 -80.19 -6.84 13.56
N TYR A 186 -79.66 -8.01 13.19
CA TYR A 186 -80.47 -9.20 12.89
C TYR A 186 -81.32 -9.63 14.08
N ILE A 187 -80.74 -9.70 15.28
CA ILE A 187 -81.48 -10.05 16.50
C ILE A 187 -82.53 -8.98 16.82
N TYR A 188 -82.19 -7.70 16.69
CA TYR A 188 -83.12 -6.59 16.96
C TYR A 188 -84.36 -6.65 16.06
N ILE A 189 -84.19 -6.79 14.74
CA ILE A 189 -85.31 -6.91 13.79
C ILE A 189 -86.15 -8.17 14.06
N TYR A 190 -85.51 -9.29 14.36
CA TYR A 190 -86.22 -10.54 14.65
C TYR A 190 -87.10 -10.43 15.91
N MET A 191 -86.59 -9.81 16.98
CA MET A 191 -87.34 -9.62 18.22
C MET A 191 -88.48 -8.60 18.07
N ASP A 192 -88.25 -7.51 17.34
CA ASP A 192 -89.27 -6.49 17.03
C ASP A 192 -90.44 -7.11 16.25
N GLY A 193 -90.15 -7.84 15.18
CA GLY A 193 -91.16 -8.53 14.37
C GLY A 193 -91.90 -9.67 15.09
N TRP A 194 -91.36 -10.21 16.20
CA TRP A 194 -92.05 -11.22 17.02
C TRP A 194 -92.98 -10.61 18.07
N MET A 195 -92.75 -9.36 18.48
CA MET A 195 -93.63 -8.65 19.42
C MET A 195 -94.84 -8.01 18.75
N ASP A 196 -94.76 -7.74 17.44
CA ASP A 196 -95.82 -7.08 16.64
C ASP A 196 -96.79 -8.06 15.94
N GLY A 197 -96.65 -9.38 16.13
CA GLY A 197 -97.49 -10.44 15.52
C GLY A 197 -98.31 -11.22 16.54
#